data_AF-A0A3N1UWW9-F1
#
_entry.id   AF-A0A3N1UWW9-F1
#
_cell.length_a   1.000
_cell.length_b   1.000
_cell.length_c   1.000
_cell.angle_alpha   90.00
_cell.angle_beta   90.00
_cell.angle_gamma   90.00
#
_symmetry.space_group_name_H-M   'P 1'
#
loop_
_entity.id
_entity.type
_entity.pdbx_description
1 polymer ?
#
loop_
_entity_poly.entity_id
_entity_poly.type
_entity_poly.pdbx_seq_one_letter_code
_entity_poly.pdbx_strand_id
1 'polypeptide(L)'
;MGAGGWDYVTEYEGSVEASFAALQGRVFQRKYADGRRYTSLAELRADEQFLYEEGTHSILDIERVVRMTAAPGYESGGVGTLRPLAAGRAVHHSGD
;
A
#
# COMPACT_ATOMS: atom_id res chain seq x y z
N MET A 1 4.02 -19.20 8.42
CA MET A 1 5.03 -18.12 8.34
C MET A 1 4.32 -16.91 7.77
N GLY A 2 3.85 -16.01 8.64
CA GLY A 2 3.21 -14.76 8.21
C GLY A 2 4.28 -13.70 7.99
N ALA A 3 4.14 -12.89 6.95
CA ALA A 3 5.00 -11.76 6.65
C ALA A 3 4.89 -10.67 7.74
N GLY A 4 5.46 -10.93 8.91
CA GLY A 4 5.66 -9.93 9.95
C GLY A 4 6.89 -9.10 9.61
N GLY A 5 6.73 -7.79 9.43
CA GLY A 5 7.86 -6.88 9.30
C GLY A 5 7.66 -5.65 8.39
N TRP A 6 6.49 -5.47 7.77
CA TRP A 6 6.27 -4.34 6.86
C TRP A 6 5.35 -3.29 7.49
N ASP A 7 5.87 -2.59 8.50
CA ASP A 7 5.24 -1.39 9.02
C ASP A 7 5.77 -0.17 8.27
N TYR A 8 4.86 0.65 7.76
CA TYR A 8 5.21 1.89 7.08
C TYR A 8 4.69 3.08 7.88
N VAL A 9 5.58 4.02 8.16
CA VAL A 9 5.24 5.32 8.75
C VAL A 9 5.52 6.39 7.69
N THR A 10 4.57 7.29 7.51
CA THR A 10 4.68 8.43 6.58
C THR A 10 4.13 9.68 7.24
N GLU A 11 4.66 10.82 6.84
CA GLU A 11 4.04 12.12 7.10
C GLU A 11 2.65 12.17 6.47
N TYR A 12 1.76 12.93 7.11
CA TYR A 12 0.39 13.12 6.66
C TYR A 12 0.32 14.26 5.66
N GLU A 13 -0.02 13.94 4.41
CA GLU A 13 -0.06 14.86 3.26
C GLU A 13 -1.47 15.46 3.06
N GLY A 14 -2.20 15.72 4.15
CA GLY A 14 -3.54 16.31 4.10
C GLY A 14 -4.70 15.34 3.76
N SER A 15 -4.39 14.14 3.27
CA SER A 15 -5.34 13.02 3.14
C SER A 15 -4.63 11.67 3.18
N VAL A 16 -5.36 10.58 3.45
CA VAL A 16 -4.81 9.22 3.38
C VAL A 16 -4.34 8.92 1.96
N GLU A 17 -5.13 9.28 0.96
CA GLU A 17 -4.83 9.05 -0.46
C GLU A 17 -3.52 9.74 -0.87
N ALA A 18 -3.33 11.01 -0.49
CA ALA A 18 -2.10 11.74 -0.75
C ALA A 18 -0.90 11.14 0.00
N SER A 19 -1.08 10.80 1.28
CA SER A 19 -0.01 10.20 2.11
C SER A 19 0.42 8.84 1.56
N PHE A 20 -0.54 8.04 1.11
CA PHE A 20 -0.31 6.74 0.48
C PHE A 20 0.42 6.89 -0.85
N ALA A 21 -0.02 7.81 -1.73
CA ALA A 21 0.65 8.06 -2.99
C ALA A 21 2.10 8.53 -2.81
N ALA A 22 2.34 9.44 -1.85
CA ALA A 22 3.69 9.91 -1.50
C ALA A 22 4.57 8.76 -0.99
N LEU A 23 4.04 7.91 -0.11
CA LEU A 23 4.74 6.73 0.40
C LEU A 23 5.09 5.75 -0.73
N GLN A 24 4.14 5.45 -1.64
CA GLN A 24 4.39 4.60 -2.80
C GLN A 24 5.51 5.18 -3.69
N GLY A 25 5.49 6.50 -3.93
CA GLY A 25 6.56 7.18 -4.65
C GLY A 25 7.92 6.96 -4.00
N ARG A 26 8.05 7.18 -2.69
CA ARG A 26 9.32 6.98 -1.98
C ARG A 26 9.80 5.53 -1.98
N VAL A 27 8.90 4.57 -1.77
CA VAL A 27 9.27 3.14 -1.80
C VAL A 27 9.66 2.69 -3.20
N PHE A 28 8.95 3.15 -4.23
CA PHE A 28 9.32 2.90 -5.63
C PHE A 28 10.72 3.43 -5.92
N GLN A 29 10.99 4.70 -5.57
CA GLN A 29 12.31 5.29 -5.79
C GLN A 29 13.40 4.48 -5.08
N ARG A 30 13.21 4.14 -3.80
CA ARG A 30 14.18 3.37 -3.03
C ARG A 30 14.46 1.97 -3.58
N LYS A 31 13.44 1.27 -4.06
CA LYS A 31 13.58 -0.15 -4.47
C LYS A 31 13.94 -0.31 -5.95
N TYR A 32 13.51 0.61 -6.81
CA TYR A 32 13.54 0.40 -8.26
C TYR A 32 14.25 1.52 -9.03
N ALA A 33 14.52 2.70 -8.45
CA ALA A 33 15.20 3.78 -9.19
C ALA A 33 16.67 3.47 -9.50
N ASP A 34 17.35 2.70 -8.64
CA ASP A 34 18.75 2.31 -8.85
C ASP A 34 18.92 1.30 -10.00
N GLY A 35 17.82 0.63 -10.39
CA GLY A 35 17.87 -0.55 -11.26
C GLY A 35 17.63 -0.33 -12.75
N ARG A 36 17.24 0.87 -13.21
CA ARG A 36 16.80 1.18 -14.60
C ARG A 36 15.69 0.29 -15.18
N ARG A 37 15.19 -0.71 -14.45
CA ARG A 37 14.17 -1.65 -14.95
C ARG A 37 12.81 -1.00 -15.14
N TYR A 38 12.47 -0.05 -14.27
CA TYR A 38 11.26 0.75 -14.38
C TYR A 38 11.58 2.21 -14.10
N THR A 39 11.06 3.11 -14.92
CA THR A 39 11.19 4.56 -14.81
C THR A 39 10.04 5.18 -14.01
N SER A 40 8.95 4.44 -13.83
CA SER A 40 7.79 4.88 -13.06
C SER A 40 7.04 3.73 -12.41
N LEU A 41 6.24 4.05 -11.38
CA LEU A 41 5.34 3.08 -10.76
C LEU A 41 4.28 2.56 -11.74
N ALA A 42 3.88 3.36 -12.72
CA ALA A 42 2.94 2.93 -13.76
C ALA A 42 3.55 1.85 -14.66
N GLU A 43 4.83 2.00 -15.01
CA GLU A 43 5.57 1.00 -15.79
C GLU A 43 5.75 -0.31 -15.01
N LEU A 44 6.10 -0.21 -13.72
CA LEU A 44 6.15 -1.39 -12.83
C LEU A 44 4.79 -2.11 -12.78
N ARG A 45 3.69 -1.36 -12.72
CA ARG A 45 2.33 -1.92 -12.70
C ARG A 45 1.87 -2.52 -14.03
N ALA A 46 2.47 -2.10 -15.14
CA ALA A 46 2.19 -2.67 -16.45
C ALA A 46 2.90 -4.02 -16.68
N ASP A 47 3.90 -4.37 -15.86
CA ASP A 47 4.56 -5.68 -15.92
C ASP A 47 3.76 -6.71 -15.13
N GLU A 48 2.65 -7.17 -15.73
CA GLU A 48 1.75 -8.16 -15.15
C GLU A 48 2.46 -9.48 -14.84
N GLN A 49 3.43 -9.88 -15.67
CA GLN A 49 4.18 -11.12 -15.46
C GLN A 49 5.02 -11.04 -14.18
N PHE A 50 5.81 -9.97 -14.02
CA PHE A 50 6.58 -9.76 -12.80
C PHE A 50 5.68 -9.68 -11.56
N LEU A 51 4.56 -8.96 -11.66
CA LEU A 51 3.63 -8.82 -10.53
C LEU A 51 2.91 -10.13 -10.17
N TYR A 52 2.65 -11.00 -11.15
CA TYR A 52 2.02 -12.30 -10.94
C TYR A 52 2.99 -13.32 -10.34
N GLU A 53 4.23 -13.36 -10.84
CA GLU A 53 5.22 -14.37 -10.45
C GLU A 53 5.95 -14.00 -9.14
N GLU A 54 6.31 -12.72 -8.99
CA GLU A 54 7.12 -12.25 -7.88
C GLU A 54 6.34 -11.26 -6.99
N GLY A 55 5.67 -10.28 -7.60
CA GLY A 55 5.13 -9.14 -6.87
C GLY A 55 6.24 -8.23 -6.30
N THR A 56 5.85 -7.13 -5.66
CA THR A 56 6.83 -6.20 -5.05
C THR A 56 7.11 -6.51 -3.58
N HIS A 57 6.26 -7.34 -2.98
CA HIS A 57 6.20 -7.65 -1.56
C HIS A 57 6.34 -6.37 -0.72
N SER A 58 5.52 -5.36 -1.05
CA SER A 58 5.63 -4.03 -0.47
C SER A 58 4.32 -3.25 -0.56
N ILE A 59 4.33 -2.02 -0.05
CA ILE A 59 3.21 -1.08 -0.19
C ILE A 59 2.81 -0.82 -1.66
N LEU A 60 3.65 -1.19 -2.64
CA LEU A 60 3.36 -1.04 -4.07
C LEU A 60 2.37 -2.08 -4.61
N ASP A 61 2.21 -3.22 -3.92
CA ASP A 61 1.20 -4.25 -4.26
C ASP A 61 -0.23 -3.79 -3.91
N ILE A 62 -0.36 -2.69 -3.18
CA ILE A 62 -1.64 -2.06 -2.89
C ILE A 62 -1.94 -1.04 -4.00
N GLU A 63 -3.07 -1.20 -4.67
CA GLU A 63 -3.43 -0.38 -5.83
C GLU A 63 -4.13 0.92 -5.42
N ARG A 64 -5.03 0.83 -4.43
CA ARG A 64 -5.95 1.92 -4.11
C ARG A 64 -6.39 1.94 -2.66
N VAL A 65 -6.74 3.14 -2.20
CA VAL A 65 -7.43 3.34 -0.94
C VAL A 65 -8.93 3.16 -1.16
N VAL A 66 -9.57 2.37 -0.30
CA VAL A 66 -11.03 2.18 -0.31
C VAL A 66 -11.57 2.61 1.05
N ARG A 67 -12.40 3.65 1.05
CA ARG A 67 -13.14 4.08 2.24
C ARG A 67 -14.36 3.19 2.41
N MET A 68 -14.39 2.39 3.47
CA MET A 68 -15.57 1.62 3.86
C MET A 68 -16.13 2.19 5.16
N THR A 69 -17.44 2.45 5.17
CA THR A 69 -18.18 2.82 6.38
C THR A 69 -18.71 1.59 7.13
N ALA A 70 -18.72 0.42 6.47
CA ALA A 70 -19.12 -0.86 7.05
C ALA A 70 -17.89 -1.73 7.41
N ALA A 71 -18.04 -2.60 8.41
CA ALA A 71 -17.01 -3.57 8.76
C ALA A 71 -16.73 -4.52 7.56
N PRO A 72 -15.45 -4.82 7.24
CA PRO A 72 -15.12 -5.65 6.10
C PRO A 72 -15.62 -7.09 6.30
N GLY A 73 -16.34 -7.61 5.31
CA GLY A 73 -16.67 -9.04 5.18
C GLY A 73 -15.71 -9.73 4.21
N TYR A 74 -15.56 -11.05 4.35
CA TYR A 74 -14.66 -11.88 3.53
C TYR A 74 -14.93 -11.78 2.02
N GLU A 75 -16.19 -11.57 1.64
CA GLU A 75 -16.69 -11.44 0.27
C GLU A 75 -16.37 -10.07 -0.40
N SER A 76 -15.87 -9.09 0.36
CA SER A 76 -15.68 -7.72 -0.15
C SER A 76 -14.37 -7.58 -0.94
N GLY A 77 -14.26 -8.24 -2.11
CA GLY A 77 -13.33 -7.99 -3.24
C GLY A 77 -12.07 -7.16 -2.96
N GLY A 78 -11.33 -7.53 -1.91
CA GLY A 78 -10.48 -6.60 -1.16
C GLY A 78 -9.01 -6.70 -1.42
N VAL A 79 -8.61 -7.51 -2.40
CA VAL A 79 -7.21 -7.71 -2.74
C VAL A 79 -6.64 -6.40 -3.27
N GLY A 80 -5.42 -6.06 -2.85
CA GLY A 80 -4.73 -4.84 -3.29
C GLY A 80 -5.36 -3.53 -2.79
N THR A 81 -6.13 -3.54 -1.70
CA THR A 81 -6.77 -2.32 -1.18
C THR A 81 -6.27 -1.92 0.21
N LEU A 82 -6.01 -0.62 0.41
CA LEU A 82 -5.79 0.00 1.72
C LEU A 82 -7.13 0.47 2.28
N ARG A 83 -7.44 0.09 3.51
CA ARG A 83 -8.67 0.50 4.20
C ARG A 83 -8.33 1.29 5.45
N PRO A 84 -8.50 2.63 5.43
CA PRO A 84 -8.20 3.45 6.60
C PRO A 84 -9.12 3.07 7.76
N LEU A 85 -8.55 2.95 8.95
CA LEU A 85 -9.35 2.83 10.15
C LEU A 85 -10.08 4.15 10.42
N ALA A 86 -11.35 4.07 10.82
CA ALA A 86 -12.05 5.23 11.33
C ALA A 86 -11.34 5.77 12.58
N ALA A 87 -11.34 7.09 12.78
CA ALA A 87 -10.62 7.75 13.87
C ALA A 87 -10.91 7.14 15.26
N GLY A 88 -12.17 6.81 15.54
CA GLY A 88 -12.57 6.17 16.81
C GLY A 88 -12.05 4.74 17.00
N ARG A 89 -11.59 4.06 15.95
CA ARG A 89 -10.97 2.73 16.01
C ARG A 89 -9.45 2.75 16.01
N ALA A 90 -8.82 3.85 15.57
CA ALA A 90 -7.37 4.00 15.57
C ALA A 90 -6.78 4.07 16.99
N VAL A 91 -7.52 4.67 17.93
CA VAL A 91 -7.10 4.80 19.34
C VAL A 91 -6.98 3.45 20.03
N HIS A 92 -7.82 2.48 19.68
CA HIS A 92 -7.79 1.14 20.28
C HIS A 92 -6.65 0.24 19.76
N HIS A 93 -6.02 0.61 18.64
CA HIS A 93 -5.05 -0.24 17.95
C HIS A 93 -3.61 0.29 18.03
N SER A 94 -3.45 1.50 18.56
CA SER A 94 -2.15 2.10 18.93
C SER A 94 -1.92 1.72 20.39
N GLY A 95 -1.14 0.66 20.65
CA GLY A 95 -0.93 0.16 22.01
C GLY A 95 -0.38 1.23 22.97
N ASP A 96 -0.78 1.14 24.24
CA ASP A 96 -0.09 1.72 25.40
C ASP A 96 1.32 1.12 25.57
#